data_AF-A0A1V5WVK3-F1
#
_entry.id   AF-A0A1V5WVK3-F1
#
_cell.length_a   1.000
_cell.length_b   1.000
_cell.length_c   1.000
_cell.angle_alpha   90.00
_cell.angle_beta   90.00
_cell.angle_gamma   90.00
#
_symmetry.space_group_name_H-M   'P 1'
#
loop_
_entity.id
_entity.type
_entity.pdbx_description
1 polymer ?
#
loop_
_entity_poly.entity_id
_entity_poly.type
_entity_poly.pdbx_seq_one_letter_code
_entity_poly.pdbx_strand_id
1 'polypeptide(L)'
;MKKILLPLLLILAVGMLAAVESEPSEVVGYFKKTINAGSIQTFTLPFAYNSFSVNDIIGDQFAEDDFIMDINLGISTTYYSGYGWFGDLTDLEYGNAYYANRAISNGQNTYFLLGKVDPQPFTKTIMGNGSCTAFGLNEARPINIIGAESPFGILPSEDDFVVEIDTGASTTYYEGYGWFGDLEVITPTYGYYYKSAIGSNSFVWTYTPSRSSFNKQDISDSKVKK
;
A
#
# COMPACT_ATOMS: atom_id res chain seq x y z
N MET A 1 45.54 -3.80 48.36
CA MET A 1 44.52 -4.43 47.49
C MET A 1 43.15 -3.71 47.48
N LYS A 2 42.93 -2.58 48.18
CA LYS A 2 41.63 -1.86 48.20
C LYS A 2 41.47 -0.77 47.13
N LYS A 3 42.52 -0.39 46.39
CA LYS A 3 42.51 0.77 45.47
C LYS A 3 41.84 0.53 44.11
N ILE A 4 41.55 -0.74 43.77
CA ILE A 4 40.93 -1.12 42.48
C ILE A 4 39.40 -1.31 42.61
N LEU A 5 38.89 -1.48 43.84
CA LEU A 5 37.47 -1.80 44.06
C LEU A 5 36.55 -0.62 43.68
N LEU A 6 36.96 0.61 43.98
CA LEU A 6 36.17 1.81 43.73
C LEU A 6 36.02 2.15 42.24
N PRO A 7 37.09 2.17 41.42
CA PRO A 7 36.93 2.41 39.98
C PRO A 7 36.13 1.28 39.30
N LEU A 8 36.25 0.04 39.78
CA LEU A 8 35.48 -1.09 39.24
C LEU A 8 33.97 -0.99 39.56
N LEU A 9 33.62 -0.56 40.78
CA LEU A 9 32.23 -0.34 41.19
C LEU A 9 31.60 0.83 40.41
N LEU A 10 32.40 1.86 40.10
CA LEU A 10 31.96 3.01 39.31
C LEU A 10 31.68 2.63 37.85
N ILE A 11 32.54 1.82 37.24
CA ILE A 11 32.33 1.30 35.87
C ILE A 11 31.10 0.39 35.82
N LEU A 12 30.89 -0.44 36.86
CA LEU A 12 29.70 -1.28 36.97
C LEU A 12 28.42 -0.44 37.10
N ALA A 13 28.44 0.60 37.93
CA ALA A 13 27.30 1.51 38.10
C ALA A 13 26.99 2.33 36.83
N VAL A 14 28.02 2.79 36.11
CA VAL A 14 27.86 3.49 34.83
C VAL A 14 27.39 2.52 33.73
N GLY A 15 27.87 1.27 33.73
CA GLY A 15 27.40 0.23 32.82
C GLY A 15 25.94 -0.18 33.05
N MET A 16 25.43 -0.09 34.28
CA MET A 16 24.02 -0.32 34.61
C MET A 16 23.09 0.87 34.28
N LEU A 17 23.64 2.08 34.11
CA LEU A 17 22.90 3.28 33.71
C LEU A 17 22.72 3.39 32.19
N ALA A 18 23.52 2.68 31.40
CA ALA A 18 23.37 2.60 29.95
C ALA A 18 22.35 1.52 29.56
N ALA A 19 21.10 1.67 29.98
CA ALA A 19 20.01 0.98 29.30
C ALA A 19 19.86 1.63 27.92
N VAL A 20 20.27 0.94 26.87
CA VAL A 20 19.90 1.32 25.50
C VAL A 20 18.40 1.13 25.41
N GLU A 21 17.66 2.24 25.42
CA GLU A 21 16.26 2.22 25.04
C GLU A 21 16.22 1.76 23.57
N SER A 22 15.74 0.53 23.35
CA SER A 22 15.43 0.08 22.01
C SER A 22 14.35 1.00 21.47
N GLU A 23 14.47 1.44 20.22
CA GLU A 23 13.37 2.16 19.58
C GLU A 23 12.08 1.34 19.69
N PRO A 24 10.92 1.99 19.84
CA PRO A 24 9.64 1.30 19.89
C PRO A 24 9.55 0.28 18.76
N SER A 25 9.15 -0.96 19.08
CA SER A 25 8.96 -1.99 18.06
C SER A 25 7.99 -1.46 17.02
N GLU A 26 8.41 -1.52 15.76
CA GLU A 26 7.57 -1.13 14.64
C GLU A 26 6.30 -2.00 14.59
N VAL A 27 5.15 -1.36 14.40
CA VAL A 27 3.88 -2.07 14.26
C VAL A 27 3.84 -2.65 12.85
N VAL A 28 3.92 -3.98 12.75
CA VAL A 28 3.81 -4.72 11.49
C VAL A 28 2.43 -5.35 11.35
N GLY A 29 1.92 -5.40 10.12
CA GLY A 29 0.63 -5.99 9.77
C GLY A 29 0.77 -7.02 8.66
N TYR A 30 -0.31 -7.76 8.41
CA TYR A 30 -0.43 -8.61 7.24
C TYR A 30 -1.84 -8.60 6.66
N PHE A 31 -1.93 -8.77 5.34
CA PHE A 31 -3.16 -9.14 4.64
C PHE A 31 -3.00 -10.48 3.96
N LYS A 32 -4.10 -11.23 3.86
CA LYS A 32 -4.19 -12.47 3.09
C LYS A 32 -4.95 -12.17 1.81
N LYS A 33 -4.42 -12.59 0.67
CA LYS A 33 -5.15 -12.58 -0.59
C LYS A 33 -5.08 -13.96 -1.24
N THR A 34 -6.25 -14.50 -1.54
CA THR A 34 -6.39 -15.78 -2.24
C THR A 34 -6.34 -15.52 -3.73
N ILE A 35 -5.40 -16.17 -4.44
CA ILE A 35 -5.34 -16.18 -5.91
C ILE A 35 -5.84 -17.53 -6.42
N ASN A 36 -6.86 -17.49 -7.25
CA ASN A 36 -7.43 -18.63 -7.94
C ASN A 36 -6.59 -18.97 -9.17
N ALA A 37 -6.39 -20.26 -9.42
CA ALA A 37 -5.72 -20.71 -10.63
C ALA A 37 -6.49 -20.27 -11.88
N GLY A 38 -5.78 -19.83 -12.92
CA GLY A 38 -6.37 -19.45 -14.20
C GLY A 38 -7.23 -18.19 -14.17
N SER A 39 -7.23 -17.46 -13.05
CA SER A 39 -7.94 -16.18 -12.92
C SER A 39 -6.96 -15.07 -12.56
N ILE A 40 -7.27 -13.87 -13.02
CA ILE A 40 -6.53 -12.67 -12.67
C ILE A 40 -7.25 -12.02 -11.49
N GLN A 41 -6.51 -11.67 -10.45
CA GLN A 41 -7.03 -10.94 -9.29
C GLN A 41 -6.13 -9.77 -8.97
N THR A 42 -6.73 -8.67 -8.52
CA THR A 42 -5.98 -7.47 -8.22
C THR A 42 -5.34 -7.48 -6.84
N PHE A 43 -4.21 -6.78 -6.74
CA PHE A 43 -3.65 -6.37 -5.47
C PHE A 43 -2.97 -5.02 -5.54
N THR A 44 -2.79 -4.44 -4.35
CA THR A 44 -2.16 -3.13 -4.14
C THR A 44 -1.27 -3.21 -2.91
N LEU A 45 -0.40 -2.22 -2.71
CA LEU A 45 0.51 -2.15 -1.56
C LEU A 45 -0.15 -1.37 -0.40
N PRO A 46 -0.56 -2.01 0.70
CA PRO A 46 -1.30 -1.34 1.79
C PRO A 46 -0.40 -0.88 2.95
N PHE A 47 0.88 -1.27 2.97
CA PHE A 47 1.83 -1.03 4.06
C PHE A 47 3.03 -0.21 3.61
N ALA A 48 3.81 0.31 4.56
CA ALA A 48 5.14 0.80 4.27
C ALA A 48 6.14 -0.35 4.04
N TYR A 49 6.94 -0.20 2.99
CA TYR A 49 8.03 -1.10 2.61
C TYR A 49 9.35 -0.34 2.55
N ASN A 50 10.44 -1.03 2.90
CA ASN A 50 11.80 -0.51 2.77
C ASN A 50 12.38 -0.67 1.35
N SER A 51 11.76 -1.53 0.56
CA SER A 51 12.12 -1.84 -0.82
C SER A 51 10.84 -2.06 -1.61
N PHE A 52 10.87 -1.60 -2.85
CA PHE A 52 9.78 -1.76 -3.80
C PHE A 52 9.96 -2.95 -4.73
N SER A 53 11.12 -3.60 -4.68
CA SER A 53 11.40 -4.78 -5.49
C SER A 53 10.32 -5.83 -5.30
N VAL A 54 9.83 -6.40 -6.41
CA VAL A 54 8.86 -7.50 -6.39
C VAL A 54 9.37 -8.65 -5.52
N ASN A 55 10.67 -8.94 -5.58
CA ASN A 55 11.28 -10.00 -4.78
C ASN A 55 11.20 -9.72 -3.27
N ASP A 56 11.37 -8.47 -2.84
CA ASP A 56 11.39 -8.13 -1.42
C ASP A 56 9.97 -8.04 -0.83
N ILE A 57 8.98 -7.67 -1.64
CA ILE A 57 7.59 -7.56 -1.22
C ILE A 57 6.87 -8.91 -1.29
N ILE A 58 7.04 -9.63 -2.40
CA ILE A 58 6.28 -10.84 -2.71
C ILE A 58 7.05 -12.11 -2.33
N GLY A 59 8.38 -12.11 -2.50
CA GLY A 59 9.22 -13.27 -2.22
C GLY A 59 8.94 -14.46 -3.13
N ASP A 60 9.03 -15.66 -2.55
CA ASP A 60 8.89 -16.97 -3.19
C ASP A 60 7.50 -17.62 -2.97
N GLN A 61 6.49 -16.81 -2.63
CA GLN A 61 5.11 -17.28 -2.38
C GLN A 61 4.38 -17.77 -3.64
N PHE A 62 4.98 -17.55 -4.80
CA PHE A 62 4.46 -17.90 -6.12
C PHE A 62 5.13 -19.16 -6.64
N ALA A 63 4.50 -19.82 -7.62
CA ALA A 63 4.99 -21.04 -8.24
C ALA A 63 5.32 -20.79 -9.72
N GLU A 64 5.98 -21.75 -10.35
CA GLU A 64 6.38 -21.70 -11.77
C GLU A 64 5.27 -21.12 -12.66
N ASP A 65 5.62 -20.18 -13.53
CA ASP A 65 4.73 -19.53 -14.51
C ASP A 65 3.63 -18.63 -13.92
N ASP A 66 3.57 -18.44 -12.60
CA ASP A 66 2.74 -17.38 -12.05
C ASP A 66 3.31 -16.01 -12.43
N PHE A 67 2.44 -15.01 -12.64
CA PHE A 67 2.91 -13.68 -13.03
C PHE A 67 2.21 -12.54 -12.28
N ILE A 68 2.91 -11.41 -12.25
CA ILE A 68 2.40 -10.12 -11.78
C ILE A 68 2.53 -9.11 -12.91
N MET A 69 1.53 -8.25 -13.09
CA MET A 69 1.52 -7.21 -14.12
C MET A 69 1.03 -5.87 -13.56
N ASP A 70 1.73 -4.79 -13.89
CA ASP A 70 1.25 -3.42 -13.64
C ASP A 70 0.10 -3.12 -14.62
N ILE A 71 -1.07 -2.79 -14.09
CA ILE A 71 -2.27 -2.64 -14.89
C ILE A 71 -2.19 -1.41 -15.82
N ASN A 72 -1.52 -0.34 -15.39
CA ASN A 72 -1.44 0.89 -16.17
C ASN A 72 -0.38 0.81 -17.27
N LEU A 73 0.77 0.19 -16.97
CA LEU A 73 1.91 0.13 -17.87
C LEU A 73 1.90 -1.12 -18.76
N GLY A 74 1.20 -2.17 -18.36
CA GLY A 74 1.17 -3.46 -19.08
C GLY A 74 2.50 -4.23 -19.03
N ILE A 75 3.44 -3.81 -18.18
CA ILE A 75 4.69 -4.54 -17.93
C ILE A 75 4.47 -5.62 -16.88
N SER A 76 5.18 -6.74 -17.00
CA SER A 76 4.98 -7.90 -16.14
C SER A 76 6.29 -8.56 -15.72
N THR A 77 6.17 -9.44 -14.72
CA THR A 77 7.23 -10.35 -14.26
C THR A 77 6.62 -11.72 -13.98
N THR A 78 7.35 -12.76 -14.35
CA THR A 78 6.96 -14.17 -14.17
C THR A 78 7.89 -14.82 -13.16
N TYR A 79 7.33 -15.66 -12.30
CA TYR A 79 8.09 -16.41 -11.31
C TYR A 79 8.63 -17.72 -11.89
N TYR A 80 9.95 -17.92 -11.77
CA TYR A 80 10.65 -19.15 -12.14
C TYR A 80 11.24 -19.82 -10.89
N SER A 81 10.81 -21.04 -10.61
CA SER A 81 11.18 -21.80 -9.42
C SER A 81 12.69 -22.03 -9.36
N GLY A 82 13.32 -21.62 -8.27
CA GLY A 82 14.78 -21.71 -8.09
C GLY A 82 15.58 -20.58 -8.72
N TYR A 83 14.93 -19.65 -9.43
CA TYR A 83 15.56 -18.43 -9.99
C TYR A 83 14.96 -17.14 -9.43
N GLY A 84 13.64 -17.11 -9.19
CA GLY A 84 12.90 -15.94 -8.73
C GLY A 84 12.12 -15.25 -9.85
N TRP A 85 11.85 -13.96 -9.64
CA TRP A 85 11.07 -13.12 -10.56
C TRP A 85 11.91 -12.66 -11.76
N PHE A 86 11.36 -12.79 -12.97
CA PHE A 86 11.99 -12.35 -14.21
C PHE A 86 11.00 -11.66 -15.13
N GLY A 87 11.30 -10.42 -15.51
CA GLY A 87 10.52 -9.62 -16.45
C GLY A 87 10.83 -8.13 -16.30
N ASP A 88 10.04 -7.30 -16.98
CA ASP A 88 10.23 -5.85 -17.01
C ASP A 88 9.67 -5.16 -15.74
N LEU A 89 8.73 -5.79 -15.05
CA LEU A 89 8.22 -5.30 -13.76
C LEU A 89 9.18 -5.74 -12.63
N THR A 90 10.15 -4.88 -12.30
CA THR A 90 11.11 -5.12 -11.21
C THR A 90 10.63 -4.58 -9.87
N ASP A 91 9.89 -3.47 -9.89
CA ASP A 91 9.48 -2.72 -8.71
C ASP A 91 7.96 -2.47 -8.72
N LEU A 92 7.37 -2.53 -7.54
CA LEU A 92 5.99 -2.14 -7.26
C LEU A 92 5.97 -0.71 -6.70
N GLU A 93 4.81 -0.06 -6.69
CA GLU A 93 4.70 1.32 -6.21
C GLU A 93 3.39 1.55 -5.45
N TYR A 94 3.44 2.51 -4.53
CA TYR A 94 2.22 3.03 -3.91
C TYR A 94 1.33 3.71 -4.93
N GLY A 95 0.02 3.58 -4.76
CA GLY A 95 -0.94 4.18 -5.67
C GLY A 95 -1.23 3.35 -6.92
N ASN A 96 -0.41 2.34 -7.23
CA ASN A 96 -0.65 1.45 -8.36
C ASN A 96 -1.48 0.24 -7.96
N ALA A 97 -2.10 -0.38 -8.96
CA ALA A 97 -2.75 -1.67 -8.84
C ALA A 97 -2.13 -2.64 -9.81
N TYR A 98 -2.05 -3.90 -9.37
CA TYR A 98 -1.38 -4.98 -10.04
C TYR A 98 -2.34 -6.13 -10.25
N TYR A 99 -2.23 -6.79 -11.38
CA TYR A 99 -2.82 -8.09 -11.58
C TYR A 99 -1.85 -9.17 -11.12
N ALA A 100 -2.32 -10.09 -10.29
CA ALA A 100 -1.64 -11.34 -10.02
C ALA A 100 -2.43 -12.49 -10.66
N ASN A 101 -1.72 -13.39 -11.30
CA ASN A 101 -2.28 -14.58 -11.90
C ASN A 101 -1.49 -15.81 -11.47
N ARG A 102 -2.22 -16.87 -11.15
CA ARG A 102 -1.66 -18.17 -10.84
C ARG A 102 -1.88 -19.11 -12.01
N ALA A 103 -0.81 -19.75 -12.49
CA ALA A 103 -0.92 -20.70 -13.58
C ALA A 103 -1.91 -21.82 -13.21
N ILE A 104 -2.69 -22.29 -14.19
CA ILE A 104 -3.78 -23.26 -13.96
C ILE A 104 -3.26 -24.52 -13.24
N SER A 105 -2.05 -24.97 -13.59
CA SER A 105 -1.38 -26.14 -13.00
C SER A 105 -1.08 -26.00 -11.50
N ASN A 106 -0.98 -24.77 -10.97
CA ASN A 106 -0.52 -24.51 -9.62
C ASN A 106 -1.65 -24.55 -8.57
N GLY A 107 -2.92 -24.62 -9.01
CA GLY A 107 -4.08 -24.59 -8.12
C GLY A 107 -4.28 -23.23 -7.44
N GLN A 108 -5.27 -23.13 -6.56
CA GLN A 108 -5.49 -21.91 -5.77
C GLN A 108 -4.47 -21.83 -4.64
N ASN A 109 -3.98 -20.63 -4.31
CA ASN A 109 -3.16 -20.41 -3.12
C ASN A 109 -3.48 -19.09 -2.42
N THR A 110 -3.13 -18.97 -1.15
CA THR A 110 -3.18 -17.71 -0.39
C THR A 110 -1.77 -17.16 -0.25
N TYR A 111 -1.56 -15.92 -0.68
CA TYR A 111 -0.32 -15.19 -0.40
C TYR A 111 -0.56 -14.08 0.63
N PHE A 112 0.52 -13.65 1.24
CA PHE A 112 0.56 -12.69 2.32
C PHE A 112 1.29 -11.44 1.88
N LEU A 113 0.66 -10.29 2.11
CA LEU A 113 1.30 -8.98 2.05
C LEU A 113 1.65 -8.61 3.48
N LEU A 114 2.93 -8.45 3.78
CA LEU A 114 3.42 -8.03 5.11
C LEU A 114 4.10 -6.68 5.00
N GLY A 115 4.02 -5.86 6.05
CA GLY A 115 4.75 -4.59 6.09
C GLY A 115 4.45 -3.77 7.33
N LYS A 116 5.07 -2.60 7.43
CA LYS A 116 4.86 -1.68 8.54
C LYS A 116 3.52 -0.96 8.37
N VAL A 117 2.72 -0.89 9.43
CA VAL A 117 1.41 -0.20 9.46
C VAL A 117 1.60 1.31 9.59
N ASP A 118 2.32 1.88 8.64
CA ASP A 118 2.70 3.29 8.57
C ASP A 118 2.46 3.80 7.15
N PRO A 119 1.23 4.23 6.84
CA PRO A 119 0.85 4.52 5.48
C PRO A 119 1.63 5.71 4.92
N GLN A 120 2.08 5.59 3.68
CA GLN A 120 2.91 6.58 2.98
C GLN A 120 2.08 7.36 1.96
N PRO A 121 2.33 8.68 1.83
CA PRO A 121 1.71 9.46 0.77
C PRO A 121 2.25 9.06 -0.59
N PHE A 122 1.44 9.24 -1.63
CA PHE A 122 1.87 9.04 -3.01
C PHE A 122 1.18 10.05 -3.93
N THR A 123 1.73 10.19 -5.13
CA THR A 123 1.15 11.01 -6.20
C THR A 123 0.89 10.14 -7.42
N LYS A 124 -0.24 10.34 -8.07
CA LYS A 124 -0.63 9.61 -9.28
C LYS A 124 -1.31 10.54 -10.28
N THR A 125 -0.97 10.40 -11.55
CA THR A 125 -1.72 11.07 -12.62
C THR A 125 -2.94 10.24 -12.96
N ILE A 126 -4.13 10.81 -12.81
CA ILE A 126 -5.38 10.27 -13.33
C ILE A 126 -5.55 10.79 -14.75
N MET A 127 -5.67 9.87 -15.71
CA MET A 127 -5.80 10.18 -17.11
C MET A 127 -7.24 10.60 -17.43
N GLY A 128 -7.41 11.78 -18.02
CA GLY A 128 -8.71 12.33 -18.38
C GLY A 128 -9.33 11.69 -19.63
N ASN A 129 -10.41 12.32 -20.11
CA ASN A 129 -11.06 12.04 -21.38
C ASN A 129 -11.51 10.57 -21.57
N GLY A 130 -12.26 10.02 -20.61
CA GLY A 130 -12.78 8.66 -20.70
C GLY A 130 -11.79 7.55 -20.37
N SER A 131 -10.54 7.90 -20.06
CA SER A 131 -9.48 6.93 -19.77
C SER A 131 -9.69 6.27 -18.41
N CYS A 132 -9.30 5.00 -18.29
CA CYS A 132 -9.25 4.30 -17.02
C CYS A 132 -7.82 4.36 -16.47
N THR A 133 -7.68 4.78 -15.22
CA THR A 133 -6.43 4.73 -14.47
C THR A 133 -6.59 3.76 -13.30
N ALA A 134 -5.82 2.68 -13.28
CA ALA A 134 -5.85 1.70 -12.20
C ALA A 134 -5.10 2.22 -10.98
N PHE A 135 -5.67 2.10 -9.78
CA PHE A 135 -5.06 2.60 -8.56
C PHE A 135 -5.35 1.72 -7.33
N GLY A 136 -4.55 1.96 -6.30
CA GLY A 136 -4.70 1.40 -4.96
C GLY A 136 -4.37 2.43 -3.88
N LEU A 137 -4.69 2.14 -2.62
CA LEU A 137 -4.27 2.98 -1.49
C LEU A 137 -3.22 2.28 -0.65
N ASN A 138 -2.22 3.05 -0.23
CA ASN A 138 -1.29 2.64 0.81
C ASN A 138 -1.91 2.87 2.19
N GLU A 139 -2.97 2.13 2.49
CA GLU A 139 -3.65 2.17 3.78
C GLU A 139 -4.00 0.75 4.23
N ALA A 140 -3.78 0.49 5.52
CA ALA A 140 -4.11 -0.78 6.15
C ALA A 140 -5.53 -0.80 6.75
N ARG A 141 -6.40 0.13 6.33
CA ARG A 141 -7.79 0.23 6.75
C ARG A 141 -8.69 0.69 5.60
N PRO A 142 -10.00 0.36 5.62
CA PRO A 142 -10.95 0.90 4.66
C PRO A 142 -10.99 2.44 4.72
N ILE A 143 -11.08 3.07 3.55
CA ILE A 143 -11.21 4.51 3.37
C ILE A 143 -12.53 4.82 2.70
N ASN A 144 -13.35 5.67 3.32
CA ASN A 144 -14.62 6.09 2.73
C ASN A 144 -14.37 6.91 1.47
N ILE A 145 -15.08 6.62 0.39
CA ILE A 145 -15.04 7.41 -0.85
C ILE A 145 -16.21 8.39 -0.95
N ILE A 146 -17.30 8.14 -0.20
CA ILE A 146 -18.53 8.92 -0.22
C ILE A 146 -18.42 10.16 0.68
N GLY A 147 -19.06 11.25 0.24
CA GLY A 147 -19.19 12.49 1.00
C GLY A 147 -17.93 13.37 0.98
N ALA A 148 -17.87 14.32 1.92
CA ALA A 148 -16.83 15.33 1.99
C ALA A 148 -15.42 14.78 2.29
N GLU A 149 -15.33 13.55 2.79
CA GLU A 149 -14.09 12.87 3.18
C GLU A 149 -13.48 12.04 2.04
N SER A 150 -13.98 12.19 0.81
CA SER A 150 -13.47 11.48 -0.36
C SER A 150 -11.96 11.70 -0.52
N PRO A 151 -11.17 10.65 -0.80
CA PRO A 151 -9.72 10.78 -0.94
C PRO A 151 -9.29 11.57 -2.18
N PHE A 152 -10.23 11.85 -3.09
CA PHE A 152 -10.01 12.65 -4.29
C PHE A 152 -10.25 14.16 -4.08
N GLY A 153 -10.79 14.56 -2.93
CA GLY A 153 -11.05 15.96 -2.59
C GLY A 153 -11.95 16.65 -3.63
N ILE A 154 -11.47 17.79 -4.16
CA ILE A 154 -12.20 18.61 -5.15
C ILE A 154 -11.83 18.30 -6.61
N LEU A 155 -11.03 17.25 -6.85
CA LEU A 155 -10.54 16.89 -8.18
C LEU A 155 -11.60 16.26 -9.11
N PRO A 156 -12.57 15.48 -8.62
CA PRO A 156 -13.54 14.83 -9.49
C PRO A 156 -14.40 15.82 -10.28
N SER A 157 -14.74 15.43 -11.51
CA SER A 157 -15.73 16.10 -12.36
C SER A 157 -17.03 15.27 -12.46
N GLU A 158 -18.12 15.93 -12.85
CA GLU A 158 -19.38 15.26 -13.20
C GLU A 158 -19.13 14.03 -14.08
N ASP A 159 -19.80 12.92 -13.75
CA ASP A 159 -19.71 11.63 -14.43
C ASP A 159 -18.36 10.89 -14.30
N ASP A 160 -17.44 11.35 -13.45
CA ASP A 160 -16.31 10.53 -13.05
C ASP A 160 -16.79 9.29 -12.32
N PHE A 161 -16.10 8.17 -12.52
CA PHE A 161 -16.57 6.86 -12.08
C PHE A 161 -15.44 6.06 -11.45
N VAL A 162 -15.70 5.43 -10.31
CA VAL A 162 -14.76 4.50 -9.68
C VAL A 162 -15.39 3.12 -9.59
N VAL A 163 -14.64 2.10 -9.97
CA VAL A 163 -15.05 0.69 -9.88
C VAL A 163 -13.95 -0.15 -9.25
N GLU A 164 -14.35 -1.04 -8.35
CA GLU A 164 -13.50 -2.10 -7.83
C GLU A 164 -13.38 -3.21 -8.88
N ILE A 165 -12.14 -3.60 -9.19
CA ILE A 165 -11.83 -4.39 -10.38
C ILE A 165 -12.31 -5.86 -10.26
N ASP A 166 -12.19 -6.47 -9.08
CA ASP A 166 -12.47 -7.90 -8.90
C ASP A 166 -13.97 -8.21 -8.79
N THR A 167 -14.79 -7.30 -8.23
CA THR A 167 -16.23 -7.48 -7.96
C THR A 167 -17.13 -6.60 -8.82
N GLY A 168 -16.61 -5.55 -9.45
CA GLY A 168 -17.38 -4.60 -10.26
C GLY A 168 -18.26 -3.63 -9.46
N ALA A 169 -18.13 -3.59 -8.12
CA ALA A 169 -18.83 -2.61 -7.30
C ALA A 169 -18.36 -1.20 -7.67
N SER A 170 -19.27 -0.24 -7.80
CA SER A 170 -18.92 1.06 -8.36
C SER A 170 -19.69 2.24 -7.80
N THR A 171 -19.17 3.44 -8.05
CA THR A 171 -19.74 4.72 -7.65
C THR A 171 -19.45 5.78 -8.69
N THR A 172 -20.40 6.70 -8.89
CA THR A 172 -20.29 7.82 -9.85
C THR A 172 -20.30 9.14 -9.08
N TYR A 173 -19.48 10.09 -9.51
CA TYR A 173 -19.45 11.42 -8.97
C TYR A 173 -20.49 12.32 -9.64
N TYR A 174 -21.31 12.98 -8.83
CA TYR A 174 -22.28 13.99 -9.26
C TYR A 174 -21.94 15.33 -8.61
N GLU A 175 -21.74 16.38 -9.41
CA GLU A 175 -21.40 17.72 -8.96
C GLU A 175 -22.47 18.27 -8.01
N GLY A 176 -22.03 18.81 -6.87
CA GLY A 176 -22.92 19.30 -5.81
C GLY A 176 -23.54 18.23 -4.93
N TYR A 177 -23.38 16.94 -5.24
CA TYR A 177 -23.83 15.81 -4.41
C TYR A 177 -22.65 14.98 -3.87
N GLY A 178 -21.66 14.70 -4.71
CA GLY A 178 -20.52 13.83 -4.43
C GLY A 178 -20.66 12.44 -5.06
N TRP A 179 -19.85 11.50 -4.58
CA TRP A 179 -19.88 10.11 -5.01
C TRP A 179 -21.17 9.40 -4.57
N PHE A 180 -21.78 8.62 -5.46
CA PHE A 180 -22.99 7.84 -5.20
C PHE A 180 -22.98 6.51 -5.97
N GLY A 181 -23.19 5.41 -5.25
CA GLY A 181 -23.29 4.06 -5.81
C GLY A 181 -23.00 2.99 -4.76
N ASP A 182 -22.87 1.75 -5.21
CA ASP A 182 -22.66 0.57 -4.35
C ASP A 182 -21.25 0.51 -3.73
N LEU A 183 -20.27 1.21 -4.35
CA LEU A 183 -18.92 1.31 -3.81
C LEU A 183 -18.81 2.49 -2.84
N GLU A 184 -18.91 2.20 -1.54
CA GLU A 184 -18.82 3.22 -0.49
C GLU A 184 -17.43 3.34 0.16
N VAL A 185 -16.60 2.31 0.02
CA VAL A 185 -15.29 2.21 0.66
C VAL A 185 -14.23 1.64 -0.27
N ILE A 186 -13.04 2.22 -0.21
CA ILE A 186 -11.82 1.66 -0.78
C ILE A 186 -11.19 0.75 0.27
N THR A 187 -11.10 -0.54 -0.03
CA THR A 187 -10.65 -1.59 0.88
C THR A 187 -9.16 -1.89 0.65
N PRO A 188 -8.36 -2.09 1.71
CA PRO A 188 -6.94 -2.43 1.57
C PRO A 188 -6.73 -3.63 0.65
N THR A 189 -5.67 -3.59 -0.17
CA THR A 189 -5.28 -4.66 -1.12
C THR A 189 -6.20 -4.88 -2.32
N TYR A 190 -7.29 -4.12 -2.47
CA TYR A 190 -8.12 -4.19 -3.67
C TYR A 190 -7.65 -3.17 -4.71
N GLY A 191 -7.75 -3.52 -5.99
CA GLY A 191 -7.47 -2.63 -7.11
C GLY A 191 -8.74 -1.97 -7.63
N TYR A 192 -8.61 -0.73 -8.08
CA TYR A 192 -9.72 0.10 -8.55
C TYR A 192 -9.37 0.73 -9.89
N TYR A 193 -10.36 0.95 -10.75
CA TYR A 193 -10.23 1.91 -11.84
C TYR A 193 -10.89 3.22 -11.47
N TYR A 194 -10.17 4.33 -11.66
CA TYR A 194 -10.77 5.64 -11.83
C TYR A 194 -10.97 5.86 -13.32
N LYS A 195 -12.21 6.04 -13.75
CA LYS A 195 -12.56 6.39 -15.12
C LYS A 195 -13.04 7.83 -15.14
N SER A 196 -12.23 8.70 -15.72
CA SER A 196 -12.62 10.11 -15.86
C SER A 196 -13.68 10.27 -16.93
N ALA A 197 -14.57 11.24 -16.79
CA ALA A 197 -15.61 11.55 -17.77
C ALA A 197 -15.01 11.90 -19.14
N ILE A 198 -15.76 11.67 -20.22
CA ILE A 198 -15.33 12.06 -21.57
C ILE A 198 -15.24 13.59 -21.64
N GLY A 199 -14.15 14.12 -22.20
CA GLY A 199 -13.88 15.56 -22.26
C GLY A 199 -13.23 16.17 -21.01
N SER A 200 -13.05 15.41 -19.93
CA SER A 200 -12.28 15.85 -18.75
C SER A 200 -10.78 15.96 -19.05
N ASN A 201 -10.08 16.83 -18.31
CA ASN A 201 -8.62 16.90 -18.34
C ASN A 201 -8.01 15.87 -17.38
N SER A 202 -6.80 15.40 -17.69
CA SER A 202 -6.00 14.65 -16.71
C SER A 202 -5.68 15.53 -15.51
N PHE A 203 -5.58 14.93 -14.33
CA PHE A 203 -5.20 15.62 -13.10
C PHE A 203 -4.19 14.81 -12.29
N VAL A 204 -3.45 15.52 -11.45
CA VAL A 204 -2.51 14.90 -10.50
C VAL A 204 -3.20 14.77 -9.16
N TRP A 205 -3.39 13.54 -8.72
CA TRP A 205 -3.94 13.20 -7.42
C TRP A 205 -2.81 12.94 -6.44
N THR A 206 -2.82 13.66 -5.31
CA THR A 206 -1.93 13.38 -4.18
C THR A 206 -2.75 12.77 -3.06
N TYR A 207 -2.50 11.51 -2.75
CA TYR A 207 -3.09 10.86 -1.60
C TYR A 207 -2.22 11.09 -0.36
N THR A 208 -2.81 11.64 0.70
CA THR A 208 -2.14 11.80 1.99
C THR A 208 -2.88 10.98 3.04
N PRO A 209 -2.28 9.90 3.55
CA PRO A 209 -2.87 9.08 4.59
C PRO A 209 -3.20 9.88 5.84
N SER A 210 -4.39 9.66 6.37
CA SER A 210 -4.88 10.28 7.61
C SER A 210 -4.00 10.05 8.85
N ARG A 211 -3.21 8.97 8.92
CA ARG A 211 -2.27 8.71 10.04
C ARG A 211 -0.94 9.45 9.89
N SER A 212 -0.55 9.84 8.68
CA SER A 212 0.70 10.56 8.43
C SER A 212 0.74 11.96 9.06
N SER A 213 -0.43 12.52 9.41
CA SER A 213 -0.57 13.83 10.05
C SER A 213 -0.50 13.80 11.59
N PHE A 214 -0.82 12.68 12.25
CA PHE A 214 -0.84 12.60 13.72
C PHE A 214 0.53 12.28 14.33
N ASN A 215 1.39 11.53 13.65
CA ASN A 215 2.71 11.15 14.19
C ASN A 215 3.74 12.31 14.25
N LYS A 216 3.44 13.48 13.67
CA LYS A 216 4.34 14.65 13.76
C LYS A 216 4.10 15.53 14.99
N GLN A 217 2.92 15.50 15.62
CA GLN A 217 2.65 16.37 16.79
C GLN A 217 3.04 15.71 18.12
N ASP A 218 2.85 14.40 18.29
CA ASP A 218 2.95 13.78 19.62
C ASP A 218 4.37 13.33 20.04
N ILE A 219 5.39 13.46 19.18
CA ILE A 219 6.78 13.11 19.52
C ILE A 219 7.59 14.36 19.94
N SER A 220 7.10 15.57 19.68
CA SER A 220 7.83 16.80 20.03
C SER A 220 7.64 17.27 21.48
N ASP A 221 6.63 16.76 22.20
CA ASP A 221 6.24 17.28 23.52
C ASP A 221 6.63 16.40 24.73
N SER A 222 7.34 15.28 24.55
CA SER A 222 7.74 14.43 25.69
C SER A 222 9.14 14.68 26.25
N LYS A 223 9.90 15.64 25.69
CA LYS A 223 11.14 16.09 26.35
C LYS A 223 10.89 17.35 27.16
N VAL A 224 11.24 17.22 28.44
CA VAL A 224 11.35 18.26 29.48
C VAL A 224 10.12 18.38 30.40
N LYS A 225 10.16 17.64 31.52
CA LYS A 225 10.15 18.30 32.84
C LYS A 225 11.20 17.64 33.75
N LYS A 226 11.95 18.53 34.40
CA LYS A 226 13.04 18.31 35.35
C LYS A 226 12.56 17.60 36.61
#